data_AF-A0A935UKM6-F1
#
_entry.id   AF-A0A935UKM6-F1
#
_cell.length_a   1.000
_cell.length_b   1.000
_cell.length_c   1.000
_cell.angle_alpha   90.00
_cell.angle_beta   90.00
_cell.angle_gamma   90.00
#
_symmetry.space_group_name_H-M   'P 1'
#
loop_
_entity.id
_entity.type
_entity.pdbx_description
1 polymer ?
#
loop_
_entity_poly.entity_id
_entity_poly.type
_entity_poly.pdbx_seq_one_letter_code
_entity_poly.pdbx_strand_id
1 'polypeptide(L)'
;MKYSIILIAIIIVFFSCNKKDSSPATPAEKPLAIASYDNSNYGIYKGVFIGSTGNVVINVNNDNTLNAVLKIDGTTATYTSTQTIVQNQASTINFVSGSNSFTFSVAATGGNPVISNINIAGHPAAGMSVLKEKSDSLVKCYEGTFTGGSTGTFNMEIKNNLMNGLYNEVGATNPPPKMNGTITNNQLTASAPTDPQPGQCSYAGTTISGTISANGQTISGTYSNCYGSGTWTGTRTK
;
A
#
# COMPACT_ATOMS: atom_id res chain seq x y z
N MET A 1 80.73 6.67 -0.74
CA MET A 1 79.73 5.77 -1.34
C MET A 1 78.38 6.45 -1.25
N LYS A 2 77.70 6.58 -2.39
CA LYS A 2 76.40 7.23 -2.56
C LYS A 2 75.30 6.24 -2.16
N TYR A 3 74.36 6.64 -1.31
CA TYR A 3 73.08 5.94 -1.18
C TYR A 3 71.96 6.97 -1.23
N SER A 4 71.31 7.02 -2.39
CA SER A 4 70.07 7.74 -2.65
C SER A 4 68.93 7.10 -1.86
N ILE A 5 68.23 7.87 -1.04
CA ILE A 5 66.97 7.46 -0.42
C ILE A 5 65.85 7.80 -1.39
N ILE A 6 65.21 6.77 -1.93
CA ILE A 6 64.08 6.83 -2.87
C ILE A 6 62.81 7.18 -2.09
N LEU A 7 62.16 8.26 -2.50
CA LEU A 7 60.87 8.74 -2.02
C LEU A 7 59.74 7.84 -2.58
N ILE A 8 59.09 7.06 -1.71
CA ILE A 8 57.87 6.30 -2.06
C ILE A 8 56.68 7.24 -1.85
N ALA A 9 56.08 7.70 -2.95
CA ALA A 9 54.82 8.42 -2.96
C ALA A 9 53.66 7.40 -2.91
N ILE A 10 52.96 7.36 -1.77
CA ILE A 10 51.73 6.57 -1.58
C ILE A 10 50.57 7.33 -2.25
N ILE A 11 50.09 6.82 -3.38
CA ILE A 11 48.87 7.29 -4.04
C ILE A 11 47.68 6.62 -3.34
N ILE A 12 46.97 7.38 -2.51
CA ILE A 12 45.68 6.98 -1.93
C ILE A 12 44.61 7.24 -2.99
N VAL A 13 44.14 6.18 -3.64
CA VAL A 13 43.00 6.25 -4.57
C VAL A 13 41.72 6.28 -3.74
N PHE A 14 41.13 7.46 -3.56
CA PHE A 14 39.79 7.59 -2.99
C PHE A 14 38.75 7.09 -4.01
N PHE A 15 38.35 5.82 -3.90
CA PHE A 15 37.10 5.36 -4.50
C PHE A 15 35.93 5.97 -3.72
N SER A 16 35.54 7.19 -4.09
CA SER A 16 34.27 7.77 -3.67
C SER A 16 33.14 7.02 -4.38
N CYS A 17 32.59 6.04 -3.69
CA CYS A 17 31.39 5.35 -4.10
C CYS A 17 30.21 6.31 -3.88
N ASN A 18 29.82 7.05 -4.93
CA ASN A 18 28.56 7.80 -4.93
C ASN A 18 27.40 6.80 -4.93
N LYS A 19 27.06 6.26 -3.76
CA LYS A 19 25.71 5.72 -3.54
C LYS A 19 24.77 6.91 -3.70
N LYS A 20 24.00 6.92 -4.78
CA LYS A 20 22.86 7.82 -4.93
C LYS A 20 21.84 7.38 -3.89
N ASP A 21 21.95 7.94 -2.68
CA ASP A 21 20.90 7.84 -1.68
C ASP A 21 19.66 8.51 -2.27
N SER A 22 18.75 7.66 -2.74
CA SER A 22 17.43 8.10 -3.18
C SER A 22 16.69 8.45 -1.90
N SER A 23 16.76 9.73 -1.49
CA SER A 23 15.98 10.22 -0.35
C SER A 23 14.51 9.77 -0.56
N PRO A 24 13.91 9.04 0.39
CA PRO A 24 12.51 8.65 0.26
C PRO A 24 11.69 9.92 0.09
N ALA A 25 10.94 10.01 -1.02
CA ALA A 25 10.01 11.11 -1.21
C ALA A 25 9.11 11.20 0.03
N THR A 26 9.04 12.39 0.64
CA THR A 26 8.18 12.62 1.80
C THR A 26 6.72 12.35 1.43
N PRO A 27 5.97 11.58 2.24
CA PRO A 27 4.55 11.33 2.01
C PRO A 27 3.74 12.63 1.90
N ALA A 28 2.62 12.60 1.18
CA ALA A 28 1.85 13.81 0.91
C ALA A 28 1.07 14.25 2.16
N GLU A 29 1.25 15.49 2.63
CA GLU A 29 0.56 15.95 3.86
C GLU A 29 -0.83 16.57 3.62
N LYS A 30 -1.28 16.63 2.36
CA LYS A 30 -2.58 17.18 1.99
C LYS A 30 -3.34 16.24 1.04
N PRO A 31 -4.68 16.17 1.15
CA PRO A 31 -5.49 15.46 0.18
C PRO A 31 -5.31 16.01 -1.24
N LEU A 32 -5.43 15.13 -2.22
CA LEU A 32 -5.46 15.45 -3.66
C LEU A 32 -6.90 15.55 -4.19
N ALA A 33 -7.88 15.07 -3.43
CA ALA A 33 -9.28 15.05 -3.81
C ALA A 33 -9.88 16.46 -3.86
N ILE A 34 -10.72 16.71 -4.87
CA ILE A 34 -11.50 17.96 -4.99
C ILE A 34 -12.82 17.82 -4.24
N ALA A 35 -13.19 18.86 -3.50
CA ALA A 35 -14.38 18.87 -2.62
C ALA A 35 -15.70 18.56 -3.36
N SER A 36 -15.84 18.97 -4.62
CA SER A 36 -17.03 18.68 -5.44
C SER A 36 -17.25 17.18 -5.69
N TYR A 37 -16.25 16.35 -5.42
CA TYR A 37 -16.30 14.89 -5.64
C TYR A 37 -16.29 14.09 -4.34
N ASP A 38 -16.39 14.74 -3.17
CA ASP A 38 -16.31 14.04 -1.87
C ASP A 38 -17.42 13.00 -1.66
N ASN A 39 -18.58 13.21 -2.31
CA ASN A 39 -19.76 12.34 -2.21
C ASN A 39 -20.18 11.76 -3.57
N SER A 40 -19.23 11.59 -4.50
CA SER A 40 -19.46 10.92 -5.79
C SER A 40 -18.41 9.84 -6.07
N ASN A 41 -18.69 9.00 -7.08
CA ASN A 41 -17.75 8.03 -7.64
C ASN A 41 -16.51 8.69 -8.27
N TYR A 42 -16.54 10.00 -8.55
CA TYR A 42 -15.35 10.73 -9.00
C TYR A 42 -14.37 10.97 -7.85
N GLY A 43 -13.15 11.39 -8.17
CA GLY A 43 -12.15 11.81 -7.19
C GLY A 43 -10.97 10.84 -7.10
N ILE A 44 -10.29 10.86 -5.96
CA ILE A 44 -9.07 10.11 -5.71
C ILE A 44 -9.34 8.94 -4.76
N TYR A 45 -8.79 7.78 -5.08
CA TYR A 45 -8.76 6.60 -4.22
C TYR A 45 -7.31 6.20 -4.02
N LYS A 46 -6.89 5.97 -2.78
CA LYS A 46 -5.53 5.55 -2.45
C LYS A 46 -5.57 4.27 -1.66
N GLY A 47 -4.52 3.48 -1.76
CA GLY A 47 -4.34 2.35 -0.87
C GLY A 47 -3.10 1.54 -1.20
N VAL A 48 -3.13 0.28 -0.79
CA VAL A 48 -1.96 -0.59 -0.76
C VAL A 48 -2.09 -1.79 -1.70
N PHE A 49 -0.94 -2.33 -2.06
CA PHE A 49 -0.78 -3.53 -2.86
C PHE A 49 0.05 -4.56 -2.10
N ILE A 50 -0.35 -5.84 -2.17
CA ILE A 50 0.49 -6.99 -1.79
C ILE A 50 0.55 -7.97 -2.95
N GLY A 51 1.75 -8.46 -3.20
CA GLY A 51 2.17 -9.36 -4.28
C GLY A 51 3.70 -9.34 -4.29
N SER A 52 4.23 -8.14 -4.16
CA SER A 52 5.42 -7.83 -3.37
C SER A 52 5.01 -6.87 -2.23
N THR A 53 5.22 -5.56 -2.40
CA THR A 53 4.65 -4.49 -1.59
C THR A 53 4.55 -3.21 -2.43
N GLY A 54 3.55 -2.40 -2.18
CA GLY A 54 3.44 -1.10 -2.82
C GLY A 54 2.17 -0.33 -2.50
N ASN A 55 1.96 0.73 -3.27
CA ASN A 55 0.79 1.60 -3.16
C ASN A 55 0.18 1.87 -4.53
N VAL A 56 -1.13 2.14 -4.51
CA VAL A 56 -1.93 2.47 -5.68
C VAL A 56 -2.67 3.78 -5.45
N VAL A 57 -2.71 4.62 -6.48
CA VAL A 57 -3.55 5.81 -6.54
C VAL A 57 -4.43 5.71 -7.78
N ILE A 58 -5.73 5.75 -7.61
CA ILE A 58 -6.72 5.72 -8.69
C ILE A 58 -7.36 7.09 -8.77
N ASN A 59 -7.37 7.65 -9.97
CA ASN A 59 -8.02 8.90 -10.30
C ASN A 59 -9.23 8.61 -11.20
N VAL A 60 -10.41 8.93 -10.70
CA VAL A 60 -11.67 8.84 -11.44
C VAL A 60 -12.14 10.26 -11.69
N ASN A 61 -11.68 10.87 -12.79
CA ASN A 61 -12.09 12.20 -13.24
C ASN A 61 -11.95 13.30 -12.17
N ASN A 62 -11.01 13.17 -11.23
CA ASN A 62 -10.70 14.24 -10.27
C ASN A 62 -10.18 15.48 -11.00
N ASP A 63 -9.40 15.28 -12.06
CA ASP A 63 -8.79 16.31 -12.92
C ASP A 63 -9.07 16.05 -14.40
N ASN A 64 -10.24 15.47 -14.71
CA ASN A 64 -10.65 15.02 -16.04
C ASN A 64 -9.81 13.88 -16.62
N THR A 65 -9.02 13.18 -15.79
CA THR A 65 -8.31 11.97 -16.21
C THR A 65 -8.88 10.71 -15.56
N LEU A 66 -8.79 9.60 -16.28
CA LEU A 66 -9.15 8.27 -15.79
C LEU A 66 -7.93 7.35 -15.86
N ASN A 67 -7.19 7.29 -14.76
CA ASN A 67 -5.98 6.49 -14.67
C ASN A 67 -5.77 5.96 -13.25
N ALA A 68 -4.88 4.99 -13.14
CA ALA A 68 -4.33 4.56 -11.87
C ALA A 68 -2.81 4.49 -11.97
N VAL A 69 -2.12 4.82 -10.88
CA VAL A 69 -0.68 4.73 -10.75
C VAL A 69 -0.38 3.69 -9.67
N LEU A 70 0.28 2.61 -10.08
CA LEU A 70 0.74 1.55 -9.19
C LEU A 70 2.26 1.67 -9.03
N LYS A 71 2.73 1.72 -7.79
CA LYS A 71 4.16 1.71 -7.46
C LYS A 71 4.49 0.43 -6.70
N ILE A 72 5.27 -0.45 -7.31
CA ILE A 72 5.71 -1.75 -6.78
C ILE A 72 7.16 -1.99 -7.20
N ASP A 73 7.94 -2.67 -6.36
CA ASP A 73 9.36 -3.03 -6.63
C ASP A 73 10.24 -1.84 -7.05
N GLY A 74 9.94 -0.65 -6.50
CA GLY A 74 10.63 0.60 -6.86
C GLY A 74 10.28 1.15 -8.25
N THR A 75 9.46 0.44 -9.03
CA THR A 75 8.98 0.87 -10.35
C THR A 75 7.60 1.54 -10.24
N THR A 76 7.26 2.38 -11.21
CA THR A 76 5.95 3.03 -11.29
C THR A 76 5.34 2.74 -12.64
N ALA A 77 4.11 2.23 -12.64
CA ALA A 77 3.34 1.95 -13.84
C ALA A 77 2.02 2.72 -13.82
N THR A 78 1.68 3.32 -14.96
CA THR A 78 0.38 3.97 -15.17
C THR A 78 -0.53 3.04 -15.94
N TYR A 79 -1.75 2.89 -15.43
CA TYR A 79 -2.84 2.15 -16.02
C TYR A 79 -3.92 3.14 -16.45
N THR A 80 -4.49 2.95 -17.63
CA THR A 80 -5.54 3.83 -18.16
C THR A 80 -6.80 3.03 -18.47
N SER A 81 -7.91 3.74 -18.60
CA SER A 81 -9.15 3.19 -19.11
C SER A 81 -9.74 4.15 -20.14
N THR A 82 -10.34 3.61 -21.19
CA THR A 82 -11.06 4.39 -22.21
C THR A 82 -12.56 4.49 -21.90
N GLN A 83 -13.00 3.92 -20.78
CA GLN A 83 -14.40 3.94 -20.38
C GLN A 83 -14.84 5.37 -20.03
N THR A 84 -16.04 5.75 -20.47
CA THR A 84 -16.70 6.96 -20.01
C THR A 84 -17.40 6.68 -18.69
N ILE A 85 -17.03 7.42 -17.65
CA ILE A 85 -17.65 7.33 -16.33
C ILE A 85 -18.60 8.50 -16.16
N VAL A 86 -19.78 8.24 -15.60
CA VAL A 86 -20.77 9.27 -15.29
C VAL A 86 -20.70 9.56 -13.80
N GLN A 87 -20.66 10.84 -13.43
CA GLN A 87 -20.67 11.26 -12.02
C GLN A 87 -21.97 10.81 -11.34
N ASN A 88 -21.86 10.44 -10.06
CA ASN A 88 -22.96 9.97 -9.21
C ASN A 88 -23.62 8.67 -9.70
N GLN A 89 -22.85 7.81 -10.39
CA GLN A 89 -23.31 6.49 -10.81
C GLN A 89 -22.34 5.42 -10.32
N ALA A 90 -22.87 4.24 -9.95
CA ALA A 90 -22.01 3.10 -9.65
C ALA A 90 -21.18 2.77 -10.89
N SER A 91 -19.90 2.47 -10.70
CA SER A 91 -18.95 2.34 -11.81
C SER A 91 -18.11 1.08 -11.62
N THR A 92 -17.87 0.36 -12.73
CA THR A 92 -16.90 -0.74 -12.82
C THR A 92 -15.94 -0.40 -13.96
N ILE A 93 -14.67 -0.25 -13.62
CA ILE A 93 -13.63 0.33 -14.47
C ILE A 93 -12.50 -0.68 -14.60
N ASN A 94 -12.16 -1.05 -15.83
CA ASN A 94 -11.01 -1.87 -16.15
C ASN A 94 -9.84 -0.97 -16.50
N PHE A 95 -8.79 -1.07 -15.69
CA PHE A 95 -7.54 -0.36 -15.88
C PHE A 95 -6.51 -1.30 -16.51
N VAL A 96 -5.81 -0.84 -17.55
CA VAL A 96 -4.85 -1.64 -18.31
C VAL A 96 -3.51 -0.92 -18.49
N SER A 97 -2.42 -1.69 -18.49
CA SER A 97 -1.07 -1.24 -18.80
C SER A 97 -0.31 -2.39 -19.48
N GLY A 98 -0.25 -2.38 -20.82
CA GLY A 98 0.25 -3.53 -21.58
C GLY A 98 -0.59 -4.79 -21.31
N SER A 99 0.06 -5.87 -20.86
CA SER A 99 -0.60 -7.11 -20.45
C SER A 99 -1.17 -7.08 -19.03
N ASN A 100 -0.82 -6.07 -18.23
CA ASN A 100 -1.25 -5.97 -16.84
C ASN A 100 -2.62 -5.29 -16.73
N SER A 101 -3.44 -5.71 -15.79
CA SER A 101 -4.78 -5.14 -15.58
C SER A 101 -5.32 -5.36 -14.17
N PHE A 102 -6.34 -4.59 -13.82
CA PHE A 102 -7.23 -4.85 -12.68
C PHE A 102 -8.58 -4.16 -12.89
N THR A 103 -9.60 -4.61 -12.16
CA THR A 103 -10.94 -4.02 -12.18
C THR A 103 -11.20 -3.27 -10.87
N PHE A 104 -11.57 -2.00 -10.96
CA PHE A 104 -12.03 -1.16 -9.86
C PHE A 104 -13.55 -0.98 -9.93
N SER A 105 -14.26 -1.25 -8.85
CA SER A 105 -15.69 -0.98 -8.73
C SER A 105 -15.97 -0.06 -7.55
N VAL A 106 -16.94 0.84 -7.69
CA VAL A 106 -17.32 1.78 -6.63
C VAL A 106 -18.78 2.17 -6.71
N ALA A 107 -19.40 2.45 -5.56
CA ALA A 107 -20.76 2.97 -5.51
C ALA A 107 -20.84 4.40 -6.06
N ALA A 108 -22.06 4.84 -6.40
CA ALA A 108 -22.35 6.19 -6.90
C ALA A 108 -21.81 7.32 -6.01
N THR A 109 -21.76 7.10 -4.70
CA THR A 109 -21.27 8.06 -3.70
C THR A 109 -19.75 8.03 -3.50
N GLY A 110 -19.04 7.16 -4.22
CA GLY A 110 -17.62 6.90 -3.99
C GLY A 110 -17.35 5.96 -2.80
N GLY A 111 -18.40 5.45 -2.16
CA GLY A 111 -18.31 4.46 -1.09
C GLY A 111 -18.02 3.05 -1.59
N ASN A 112 -17.57 2.19 -0.66
CA ASN A 112 -17.32 0.76 -0.88
C ASN A 112 -16.49 0.45 -2.14
N PRO A 113 -15.31 1.07 -2.32
CA PRO A 113 -14.46 0.73 -3.43
C PRO A 113 -13.94 -0.71 -3.32
N VAL A 114 -13.92 -1.43 -4.43
CA VAL A 114 -13.48 -2.83 -4.53
C VAL A 114 -12.53 -3.00 -5.71
N ILE A 115 -11.40 -3.65 -5.48
CA ILE A 115 -10.49 -4.11 -6.54
C ILE A 115 -10.68 -5.62 -6.73
N SER A 116 -10.68 -6.05 -7.99
CA SER A 116 -10.81 -7.45 -8.41
C SER A 116 -10.05 -7.70 -9.72
N ASN A 117 -10.01 -8.96 -10.18
CA ASN A 117 -9.40 -9.37 -11.45
C ASN A 117 -7.97 -8.85 -11.64
N ILE A 118 -7.17 -8.89 -10.57
CA ILE A 118 -5.80 -8.38 -10.59
C ILE A 118 -4.93 -9.33 -11.40
N ASN A 119 -4.36 -8.83 -12.49
CA ASN A 119 -3.40 -9.52 -13.34
C ASN A 119 -2.17 -8.63 -13.50
N ILE A 120 -1.13 -8.87 -12.68
CA ILE A 120 0.12 -8.13 -12.73
C ILE A 120 1.25 -9.14 -12.92
N ALA A 121 1.94 -9.05 -14.06
CA ALA A 121 3.03 -9.97 -14.37
C ALA A 121 4.08 -9.99 -13.26
N GLY A 122 4.50 -11.19 -12.84
CA GLY A 122 5.45 -11.38 -11.75
C GLY A 122 4.85 -11.38 -10.34
N HIS A 123 3.56 -11.05 -10.18
CA HIS A 123 2.89 -10.97 -8.88
C HIS A 123 1.60 -11.82 -8.87
N PRO A 124 1.71 -13.16 -8.88
CA PRO A 124 0.54 -14.03 -8.74
C PRO A 124 -0.12 -13.83 -7.37
N ALA A 125 -1.42 -14.09 -7.29
CA ALA A 125 -2.20 -13.97 -6.06
C ALA A 125 -2.07 -12.58 -5.39
N ALA A 126 -1.95 -11.53 -6.19
CA ALA A 126 -1.88 -10.18 -5.67
C ALA A 126 -3.23 -9.72 -5.07
N GLY A 127 -3.16 -8.79 -4.13
CA GLY A 127 -4.31 -8.10 -3.56
C GLY A 127 -4.09 -6.60 -3.53
N MET A 128 -5.20 -5.87 -3.64
CA MET A 128 -5.26 -4.42 -3.45
C MET A 128 -6.43 -4.05 -2.54
N SER A 129 -6.18 -3.05 -1.70
CA SER A 129 -7.21 -2.40 -0.91
C SER A 129 -7.07 -0.90 -1.09
N VAL A 130 -8.20 -0.19 -1.13
CA VAL A 130 -8.25 1.24 -1.36
C VAL A 130 -9.33 1.90 -0.52
N LEU A 131 -9.10 3.15 -0.17
CA LEU A 131 -10.09 4.05 0.40
C LEU A 131 -10.22 5.29 -0.48
N LYS A 132 -11.45 5.80 -0.57
CA LYS A 132 -11.70 7.12 -1.17
C LYS A 132 -11.08 8.21 -0.31
N GLU A 133 -10.26 9.05 -0.91
CA GLU A 133 -9.79 10.29 -0.30
C GLU A 133 -10.84 11.39 -0.43
N LYS A 134 -11.03 12.19 0.63
CA LYS A 134 -11.88 13.38 0.60
C LYS A 134 -11.01 14.62 0.66
N SER A 135 -11.54 15.75 0.19
CA SER A 135 -10.82 17.03 0.18
C SER A 135 -10.36 17.51 1.55
N ASP A 136 -11.02 17.04 2.61
CA ASP A 136 -10.75 17.34 4.02
C ASP A 136 -10.09 16.19 4.79
N SER A 137 -9.91 15.02 4.16
CA SER A 137 -9.49 13.79 4.84
C SER A 137 -8.54 12.96 3.99
N LEU A 138 -7.28 12.98 4.40
CA LEU A 138 -6.16 12.30 3.76
C LEU A 138 -6.22 10.78 3.98
N VAL A 139 -6.00 10.02 2.92
CA VAL A 139 -5.74 8.58 3.03
C VAL A 139 -4.24 8.37 3.14
N LYS A 140 -3.80 7.85 4.29
CA LYS A 140 -2.40 7.52 4.56
C LYS A 140 -2.16 6.04 4.27
N CYS A 141 -1.14 5.71 3.49
CA CYS A 141 -0.81 4.31 3.18
C CYS A 141 0.48 3.93 3.89
N TYR A 142 0.50 2.74 4.48
CA TYR A 142 1.62 2.19 5.21
C TYR A 142 2.01 0.85 4.61
N GLU A 143 3.31 0.69 4.39
CA GLU A 143 3.92 -0.56 3.93
C GLU A 143 4.74 -1.16 5.07
N GLY A 144 4.56 -2.45 5.32
CA GLY A 144 5.02 -3.07 6.55
C GLY A 144 5.19 -4.58 6.49
N THR A 145 5.66 -5.13 7.59
CA THR A 145 5.94 -6.56 7.77
C THR A 145 5.54 -7.02 9.17
N PHE A 146 5.37 -8.33 9.32
CA PHE A 146 5.13 -8.97 10.61
C PHE A 146 6.07 -10.15 10.83
N THR A 147 6.35 -10.46 12.09
CA THR A 147 7.18 -11.60 12.54
C THR A 147 6.64 -12.21 13.83
N GLY A 148 6.97 -13.47 14.14
CA GLY A 148 6.47 -14.18 15.32
C GLY A 148 6.07 -15.61 14.97
N GLY A 149 4.85 -16.03 15.34
CA GLY A 149 4.28 -17.33 14.95
C GLY A 149 4.25 -17.57 13.44
N SER A 150 4.22 -16.49 12.66
CA SER A 150 4.47 -16.47 11.22
C SER A 150 5.19 -15.17 10.81
N THR A 151 5.67 -15.12 9.57
CA THR A 151 6.29 -13.94 8.97
C THR A 151 5.61 -13.58 7.66
N GLY A 152 5.60 -12.29 7.31
CA GLY A 152 4.95 -11.84 6.09
C GLY A 152 4.85 -10.34 5.93
N THR A 153 4.07 -9.94 4.94
CA THR A 153 3.80 -8.55 4.58
C THR A 153 2.52 -8.08 5.26
N PHE A 154 2.50 -6.84 5.71
CA PHE A 154 1.35 -6.20 6.34
C PHE A 154 1.26 -4.74 5.89
N ASN A 155 0.31 -4.47 5.00
CA ASN A 155 0.11 -3.15 4.42
C ASN A 155 -1.28 -2.64 4.78
N MET A 156 -1.41 -1.34 5.03
CA MET A 156 -2.72 -0.76 5.38
C MET A 156 -2.89 0.66 4.87
N GLU A 157 -4.15 1.07 4.81
CA GLU A 157 -4.56 2.44 4.60
C GLU A 157 -5.43 2.94 5.76
N ILE A 158 -5.18 4.19 6.15
CA ILE A 158 -5.86 4.86 7.25
C ILE A 158 -6.49 6.14 6.73
N LYS A 159 -7.76 6.36 7.08
CA LYS A 159 -8.47 7.62 6.86
C LYS A 159 -9.35 7.94 8.06
N ASN A 160 -9.07 9.06 8.73
CA ASN A 160 -9.69 9.40 10.02
C ASN A 160 -9.56 8.22 11.00
N ASN A 161 -10.69 7.68 11.46
CA ASN A 161 -10.76 6.58 12.41
C ASN A 161 -10.96 5.21 11.73
N LEU A 162 -10.92 5.13 10.41
CA LEU A 162 -11.05 3.89 9.65
C LEU A 162 -9.68 3.36 9.24
N MET A 163 -9.49 2.06 9.38
CA MET A 163 -8.36 1.33 8.84
C MET A 163 -8.87 0.18 7.94
N ASN A 164 -8.29 0.09 6.75
CA ASN A 164 -8.36 -1.10 5.91
C ASN A 164 -6.94 -1.60 5.67
N GLY A 165 -6.77 -2.88 5.36
CA GLY A 165 -5.46 -3.38 4.99
C GLY A 165 -5.46 -4.79 4.43
N LEU A 166 -4.27 -5.24 4.13
CA LEU A 166 -3.96 -6.56 3.61
C LEU A 166 -2.81 -7.15 4.42
N TYR A 167 -2.82 -8.45 4.63
CA TYR A 167 -1.65 -9.16 5.12
C TYR A 167 -1.44 -10.43 4.33
N ASN A 168 -0.22 -10.93 4.29
CA ASN A 168 0.10 -12.16 3.59
C ASN A 168 1.32 -12.83 4.20
N GLU A 169 1.19 -14.09 4.61
CA GLU A 169 2.31 -14.91 5.00
C GLU A 169 3.28 -15.15 3.83
N VAL A 170 4.57 -15.26 4.15
CA VAL A 170 5.57 -15.73 3.20
C VAL A 170 5.17 -17.12 2.68
N GLY A 171 5.10 -17.25 1.35
CA GLY A 171 4.78 -18.53 0.68
C GLY A 171 3.29 -18.78 0.48
N ALA A 172 2.40 -17.86 0.89
CA ALA A 172 0.98 -17.97 0.59
C ALA A 172 0.72 -17.95 -0.93
N THR A 173 -0.17 -18.83 -1.38
CA THR A 173 -0.53 -19.02 -2.81
C THR A 173 -1.87 -18.39 -3.19
N ASN A 174 -2.60 -17.87 -2.20
CA ASN A 174 -3.91 -17.24 -2.37
C ASN A 174 -3.80 -15.73 -2.16
N PRO A 175 -4.75 -14.95 -2.70
CA PRO A 175 -4.78 -13.52 -2.45
C PRO A 175 -4.79 -13.17 -0.95
N PRO A 176 -4.15 -12.06 -0.56
CA PRO A 176 -4.07 -11.65 0.83
C PRO A 176 -5.47 -11.44 1.43
N PRO A 177 -5.74 -11.93 2.65
CA PRO A 177 -6.96 -11.58 3.37
C PRO A 177 -7.04 -10.07 3.59
N LYS A 178 -8.27 -9.55 3.54
CA LYS A 178 -8.57 -8.16 3.89
C LYS A 178 -8.78 -8.02 5.39
N MET A 179 -8.30 -6.91 5.93
CA MET A 179 -8.51 -6.50 7.30
C MET A 179 -9.27 -5.20 7.35
N ASN A 180 -10.10 -5.07 8.38
CA ASN A 180 -10.84 -3.86 8.66
C ASN A 180 -10.69 -3.54 10.14
N GLY A 181 -10.59 -2.26 10.45
CA GLY A 181 -10.32 -1.80 11.80
C GLY A 181 -10.70 -0.36 12.04
N THR A 182 -10.49 0.05 13.29
CA THR A 182 -10.76 1.40 13.77
C THR A 182 -9.57 1.95 14.54
N ILE A 183 -9.52 3.28 14.62
CA ILE A 183 -8.51 4.00 15.38
C ILE A 183 -9.21 4.89 16.41
N THR A 184 -8.78 4.80 17.66
CA THR A 184 -9.22 5.67 18.76
C THR A 184 -8.01 6.07 19.59
N ASN A 185 -7.77 7.36 19.79
CA ASN A 185 -6.62 7.88 20.56
C ASN A 185 -5.27 7.27 20.14
N ASN A 186 -5.03 7.22 18.82
CA ASN A 186 -3.87 6.60 18.18
C ASN A 186 -3.70 5.09 18.43
N GLN A 187 -4.69 4.43 19.06
CA GLN A 187 -4.75 2.99 19.20
C GLN A 187 -5.52 2.39 18.04
N LEU A 188 -4.91 1.44 17.36
CA LEU A 188 -5.48 0.69 16.25
C LEU A 188 -6.00 -0.65 16.75
N THR A 189 -7.21 -1.00 16.33
CA THR A 189 -7.78 -2.35 16.50
C THR A 189 -8.37 -2.81 15.18
N ALA A 190 -8.06 -4.03 14.74
CA ALA A 190 -8.54 -4.57 13.48
C ALA A 190 -8.70 -6.09 13.52
N SER A 191 -9.43 -6.61 12.55
CA SER A 191 -9.57 -8.04 12.35
C SER A 191 -9.65 -8.41 10.87
N ALA A 192 -9.30 -9.65 10.55
CA ALA A 192 -9.60 -10.27 9.27
C ALA A 192 -10.88 -11.12 9.41
N PRO A 193 -12.04 -10.65 8.88
CA PRO A 193 -13.30 -11.35 9.09
C PRO A 193 -13.49 -12.56 8.18
N THR A 194 -12.75 -12.63 7.07
CA THR A 194 -12.92 -13.65 6.03
C THR A 194 -11.60 -14.31 5.71
N ASP A 195 -11.69 -15.61 5.44
CA ASP A 195 -10.55 -16.42 5.04
C ASP A 195 -10.60 -16.74 3.54
N PRO A 196 -9.63 -16.27 2.74
CA PRO A 196 -9.48 -16.69 1.35
C PRO A 196 -8.85 -18.10 1.20
N GLN A 197 -8.38 -18.74 2.27
CA GLN A 197 -7.75 -20.07 2.26
C GLN A 197 -8.59 -21.13 2.98
N PRO A 198 -9.52 -21.83 2.30
CA PRO A 198 -10.18 -22.98 2.92
C PRO A 198 -9.14 -24.10 3.22
N GLY A 199 -8.74 -24.27 4.49
CA GLY A 199 -7.68 -25.20 4.91
C GLY A 199 -7.41 -25.26 6.43
N GLN A 200 -6.32 -25.93 6.84
CA GLN A 200 -6.04 -26.32 8.25
C GLN A 200 -5.91 -25.16 9.26
N CYS A 201 -5.70 -23.93 8.81
CA CYS A 201 -5.54 -22.75 9.64
C CYS A 201 -6.29 -21.60 8.99
N SER A 202 -7.41 -21.19 9.57
CA SER A 202 -8.24 -20.13 9.00
C SER A 202 -7.76 -18.75 9.42
N TYR A 203 -7.63 -17.85 8.45
CA TYR A 203 -7.36 -16.43 8.67
C TYR A 203 -8.54 -15.66 9.28
N ALA A 204 -9.75 -16.21 9.19
CA ALA A 204 -10.90 -15.64 9.86
C ALA A 204 -10.66 -15.63 11.37
N GLY A 205 -10.75 -14.43 11.97
CA GLY A 205 -10.49 -14.24 13.40
C GLY A 205 -9.07 -13.78 13.73
N THR A 206 -8.19 -13.56 12.75
CA THR A 206 -6.94 -12.82 12.98
C THR A 206 -7.26 -11.48 13.63
N THR A 207 -6.64 -11.21 14.78
CA THR A 207 -6.78 -9.95 15.52
C THR A 207 -5.49 -9.16 15.44
N ILE A 208 -5.64 -7.84 15.35
CA ILE A 208 -4.54 -6.90 15.23
C ILE A 208 -4.78 -5.75 16.19
N SER A 209 -3.75 -5.41 16.95
CA SER A 209 -3.72 -4.23 17.81
C SER A 209 -2.42 -3.49 17.58
N GLY A 210 -2.44 -2.16 17.67
CA GLY A 210 -1.21 -1.39 17.55
C GLY A 210 -1.39 0.09 17.81
N THR A 211 -0.36 0.84 17.46
CA THR A 211 -0.29 2.29 17.68
C THR A 211 0.22 3.01 16.45
N ILE A 212 -0.17 4.28 16.35
CA ILE A 212 0.36 5.22 15.36
C ILE A 212 1.32 6.17 16.09
N SER A 213 2.52 6.34 15.56
CA SER A 213 3.51 7.28 16.10
C SER A 213 2.94 8.70 16.16
N ALA A 214 3.48 9.53 17.06
CA ALA A 214 3.01 10.91 17.25
C ALA A 214 3.09 11.75 15.96
N ASN A 215 4.09 11.48 15.10
CA ASN A 215 4.24 12.14 13.81
C ASN A 215 3.44 11.47 12.67
N GLY A 216 2.75 10.35 12.93
CA GLY A 216 1.96 9.63 11.94
C GLY A 216 2.77 8.88 10.89
N GLN A 217 4.09 8.81 11.01
CA GLN A 217 4.97 8.24 9.98
C GLN A 217 5.21 6.75 10.15
N THR A 218 5.07 6.22 11.35
CA THR A 218 5.26 4.80 11.63
C THR A 218 4.08 4.24 12.40
N ILE A 219 3.87 2.95 12.20
CA ILE A 219 2.87 2.15 12.90
C ILE A 219 3.54 0.89 13.41
N SER A 220 3.10 0.39 14.56
CA SER A 220 3.58 -0.86 15.11
C SER A 220 2.58 -1.49 16.06
N GLY A 221 2.69 -2.79 16.27
CA GLY A 221 1.80 -3.48 17.17
C GLY A 221 2.01 -4.98 17.22
N THR A 222 0.95 -5.68 17.59
CA THR A 222 0.88 -7.13 17.70
C THR A 222 -0.25 -7.70 16.86
N TYR A 223 -0.10 -8.97 16.51
CA TYR A 223 -1.15 -9.77 15.90
C TYR A 223 -1.32 -11.09 16.64
N SER A 224 -2.49 -11.70 16.50
CA SER A 224 -2.75 -13.08 16.89
C SER A 224 -3.65 -13.74 15.84
N ASN A 225 -3.20 -14.88 15.32
CA ASN A 225 -3.93 -15.72 14.37
C ASN A 225 -3.75 -17.20 14.74
N CYS A 226 -4.22 -18.10 13.87
CA CYS A 226 -4.14 -19.54 14.10
C CYS A 226 -2.70 -20.10 14.02
N TYR A 227 -1.74 -19.36 13.45
CA TYR A 227 -0.31 -19.69 13.44
C TYR A 227 0.44 -19.18 14.68
N GLY A 228 -0.25 -18.44 15.57
CA GLY A 228 0.29 -17.92 16.81
C GLY A 228 0.20 -16.40 16.90
N SER A 229 1.12 -15.80 17.65
CA SER A 229 1.17 -14.36 17.87
C SER A 229 2.52 -13.78 17.49
N GLY A 230 2.54 -12.49 17.22
CA GLY A 230 3.77 -11.80 16.85
C GLY A 230 3.64 -10.29 16.87
N THR A 231 4.64 -9.64 16.29
CA THR A 231 4.70 -8.18 16.15
C THR A 231 4.69 -7.77 14.69
N TRP A 232 4.25 -6.56 14.43
CA TRP A 232 4.27 -5.96 13.10
C TRP A 232 4.71 -4.51 13.17
N THR A 233 5.23 -4.01 12.05
CA THR A 233 5.64 -2.62 11.88
C THR A 233 5.33 -2.16 10.46
N GLY A 234 5.12 -0.86 10.27
CA GLY A 234 4.94 -0.26 8.95
C GLY A 234 5.38 1.19 8.91
N THR A 235 5.77 1.65 7.72
CA THR A 235 6.17 3.03 7.45
C THR A 235 5.24 3.64 6.43
N ARG A 236 4.88 4.91 6.64
CA ARG A 236 4.03 5.67 5.74
C ARG A 236 4.73 5.90 4.40
N THR A 237 4.08 5.52 3.31
CA THR A 237 4.59 5.71 1.95
C THR A 237 3.71 6.64 1.10
N LYS A 238 2.47 6.92 1.54
CA LYS A 238 1.58 7.94 0.98
C LYS A 238 0.82 8.71 2.06
#